data_AF-A0A7C3D7F5-F1
#
_entry.id   AF-A0A7C3D7F5-F1
#
_cell.length_a   1.000
_cell.length_b   1.000
_cell.length_c   1.000
_cell.angle_alpha   90.00
_cell.angle_beta   90.00
_cell.angle_gamma   90.00
#
_symmetry.space_group_name_H-M   'P 1'
#
loop_
_entity.id
_entity.type
_entity.pdbx_description
1 polymer ?
#
loop_
_entity_poly.entity_id
_entity_poly.type
_entity_poly.pdbx_seq_one_letter_code
_entity_poly.pdbx_strand_id
1 'polypeptide(L)'
;MAADKALRDEIQAEIAHLLEKYGRNYNFGDLYRKHKDQVAHTTFYRWVKQIDDSGIPAQKAIRKAKKRVARKAKKRGITDKPALVAEVATEVVEVLPAIPDASDIAGVSLTDMSHKLGWCMSELENIIEFTKRKDGGIRNPKMQMQAIEGLRRTIDSTTRLMEMLWDIRRTEQFHRAIFNRLSERDPELVELILADLTQLNADWGIQL
;
A
#
# COMPACT_ATOMS: atom_id res chain seq x y z
N MET A 1 -14.80 -36.35 8.11
CA MET A 1 -13.89 -35.30 8.65
C MET A 1 -12.65 -35.03 7.78
N ALA A 2 -12.28 -35.88 6.81
CA ALA A 2 -11.14 -35.61 5.91
C ALA A 2 -11.45 -34.60 4.78
N ALA A 3 -12.69 -34.59 4.26
CA ALA A 3 -13.11 -33.69 3.17
C ALA A 3 -13.07 -32.20 3.54
N ASP A 4 -13.35 -31.87 4.81
CA ASP A 4 -13.39 -30.49 5.31
C ASP A 4 -11.98 -29.87 5.46
N LYS A 5 -10.97 -30.72 5.70
CA LYS A 5 -9.57 -30.29 5.78
C LYS A 5 -8.97 -30.05 4.40
N ALA A 6 -9.23 -30.94 3.44
CA ALA A 6 -8.74 -30.80 2.06
C ALA A 6 -9.30 -29.53 1.39
N LEU A 7 -10.60 -29.27 1.57
CA LEU A 7 -11.26 -28.06 1.08
C LEU A 7 -10.68 -26.79 1.71
N ARG A 8 -10.41 -26.82 3.02
CA ARG A 8 -9.75 -25.71 3.72
C ARG A 8 -8.37 -25.45 3.11
N ASP A 9 -7.55 -26.47 2.94
CA ASP A 9 -6.17 -26.31 2.45
C ASP A 9 -6.16 -25.75 1.00
N GLU A 10 -7.10 -26.17 0.16
CA GLU A 10 -7.29 -25.65 -1.21
C GLU A 10 -7.67 -24.15 -1.22
N ILE A 11 -8.68 -23.77 -0.44
CA ILE A 11 -9.12 -22.37 -0.33
C ILE A 11 -8.01 -21.51 0.27
N GLN A 12 -7.25 -22.03 1.25
CA GLN A 12 -6.14 -21.34 1.85
C GLN A 12 -4.99 -21.11 0.87
N ALA A 13 -4.68 -22.09 0.00
CA ALA A 13 -3.70 -21.92 -1.07
C ALA A 13 -4.14 -20.89 -2.12
N GLU A 14 -5.41 -20.88 -2.50
CA GLU A 14 -5.95 -19.90 -3.45
C GLU A 14 -5.94 -18.46 -2.87
N ILE A 15 -6.29 -18.30 -1.58
CA ILE A 15 -6.18 -17.02 -0.86
C ILE A 15 -4.71 -16.55 -0.82
N ALA A 16 -3.76 -17.44 -0.50
CA ALA A 16 -2.35 -17.10 -0.43
C ALA A 16 -1.79 -16.65 -1.79
N HIS A 17 -2.11 -17.39 -2.85
CA HIS A 17 -1.72 -17.05 -4.22
C HIS A 17 -2.31 -15.71 -4.69
N LEU A 18 -3.58 -15.43 -4.34
CA LEU A 18 -4.22 -14.15 -4.70
C LEU A 18 -3.64 -12.96 -3.91
N LEU A 19 -3.30 -13.17 -2.63
CA LEU A 19 -2.59 -12.19 -1.82
C LEU A 19 -1.19 -11.90 -2.37
N GLU A 20 -0.47 -12.93 -2.83
CA GLU A 20 0.85 -12.77 -3.45
C GLU A 20 0.78 -12.01 -4.78
N LYS A 21 -0.22 -12.32 -5.62
CA LYS A 21 -0.35 -11.75 -6.96
C LYS A 21 -0.95 -10.34 -7.01
N TYR A 22 -1.91 -10.04 -6.13
CA TYR A 22 -2.70 -8.80 -6.19
C TYR A 22 -2.66 -7.97 -4.90
N GLY A 23 -2.08 -8.50 -3.82
CA GLY A 23 -2.07 -7.84 -2.52
C GLY A 23 -3.48 -7.64 -1.95
N ARG A 24 -3.64 -6.60 -1.11
CA ARG A 24 -4.94 -6.24 -0.49
C ARG A 24 -5.94 -5.59 -1.43
N ASN A 25 -5.55 -5.29 -2.67
CA ASN A 25 -6.44 -4.69 -3.67
C ASN A 25 -7.36 -5.71 -4.34
N TYR A 26 -7.22 -6.99 -4.01
CA TYR A 26 -8.09 -8.04 -4.51
C TYR A 26 -9.46 -8.04 -3.81
N ASN A 27 -10.54 -8.15 -4.59
CA ASN A 27 -11.89 -8.27 -4.06
C ASN A 27 -12.15 -9.70 -3.56
N PHE A 28 -11.87 -9.96 -2.28
CA PHE A 28 -12.17 -11.25 -1.63
C PHE A 28 -13.66 -11.61 -1.65
N GLY A 29 -14.55 -10.67 -1.95
CA GLY A 29 -15.97 -10.95 -2.16
C GLY A 29 -16.24 -11.85 -3.37
N ASP A 30 -15.47 -11.71 -4.44
CA ASP A 30 -15.64 -12.55 -5.63
C ASP A 30 -15.14 -13.99 -5.39
N LEU A 31 -14.04 -14.13 -4.64
CA LEU A 31 -13.56 -15.43 -4.18
C LEU A 31 -14.54 -16.08 -3.19
N TYR A 32 -15.14 -15.31 -2.28
CA TYR A 32 -16.18 -15.83 -1.40
C TYR A 32 -17.40 -16.33 -2.19
N ARG A 33 -17.85 -15.59 -3.21
CA ARG A 33 -18.98 -16.02 -4.04
C ARG A 33 -18.73 -17.36 -4.73
N LYS A 34 -17.50 -17.65 -5.13
CA LYS A 34 -17.08 -18.94 -5.70
C LYS A 34 -17.20 -20.11 -4.71
N HIS A 35 -17.03 -19.85 -3.41
CA HIS A 35 -17.06 -20.88 -2.34
C HIS A 35 -18.22 -20.73 -1.35
N LYS A 36 -19.23 -19.91 -1.67
CA LYS A 36 -20.31 -19.53 -0.73
C LYS A 36 -21.10 -20.73 -0.20
N ASP A 37 -21.26 -21.76 -1.02
CA ASP A 37 -22.05 -22.97 -0.71
C ASP A 37 -21.22 -23.99 0.08
N GLN A 38 -19.91 -23.78 0.18
CA GLN A 38 -18.94 -24.69 0.78
C GLN A 38 -18.44 -24.18 2.13
N VAL A 39 -18.39 -22.86 2.34
CA VAL A 39 -17.84 -22.24 3.56
C VAL A 39 -18.73 -21.10 4.06
N ALA A 40 -19.03 -21.10 5.35
CA ALA A 40 -19.73 -20.00 5.99
C ALA A 40 -18.93 -18.69 5.88
N HIS A 41 -19.62 -17.57 5.62
CA HIS A 41 -19.02 -16.24 5.44
C HIS A 41 -18.01 -15.87 6.54
N THR A 42 -18.39 -16.05 7.81
CA THR A 42 -17.54 -15.75 8.97
C THR A 42 -16.26 -16.60 8.99
N THR A 43 -16.35 -17.88 8.62
CA THR A 43 -15.22 -18.80 8.57
C THR A 43 -14.25 -18.45 7.46
N PHE A 44 -14.77 -18.11 6.27
CA PHE A 44 -13.97 -17.69 5.12
C PHE A 44 -13.13 -16.45 5.44
N TYR A 45 -13.76 -15.38 5.94
CA TYR A 45 -13.03 -14.16 6.29
C TYR A 45 -12.09 -14.35 7.47
N ARG A 46 -12.36 -15.30 8.38
CA ARG A 46 -11.41 -15.69 9.42
C ARG A 46 -10.17 -16.35 8.82
N TRP A 47 -10.30 -17.18 7.78
CA TRP A 47 -9.14 -17.77 7.08
C TRP A 47 -8.37 -16.74 6.26
N VAL A 48 -9.06 -15.85 5.54
CA VAL A 48 -8.43 -14.71 4.86
C VAL A 48 -7.61 -13.90 5.85
N LYS A 49 -8.17 -13.59 7.04
CA LYS A 49 -7.45 -12.87 8.10
C LYS A 49 -6.28 -13.67 8.65
N GLN A 50 -6.42 -14.99 8.86
CA GLN A 50 -5.32 -15.83 9.33
C GLN A 50 -4.16 -15.87 8.33
N ILE A 51 -4.47 -15.92 7.02
CA ILE A 51 -3.47 -15.92 5.95
C ILE A 51 -2.87 -14.54 5.76
N ASP A 52 -3.66 -13.47 5.80
CA ASP A 52 -3.17 -12.08 5.79
C ASP A 52 -2.34 -11.76 7.05
N ASP A 53 -2.61 -12.43 8.17
CA ASP A 53 -1.81 -12.34 9.41
C ASP A 53 -0.58 -13.27 9.39
N SER A 54 -0.55 -14.32 8.56
CA SER A 54 0.58 -15.24 8.40
C SER A 54 1.45 -14.95 7.17
N GLY A 55 0.94 -14.15 6.23
CA GLY A 55 1.59 -13.77 4.99
C GLY A 55 2.79 -12.89 5.29
N ILE A 56 3.97 -13.49 5.23
CA ILE A 56 5.29 -12.91 5.45
C ILE A 56 5.53 -12.56 6.94
N PRO A 57 6.38 -13.30 7.67
CA PRO A 57 6.78 -13.00 9.05
C PRO A 57 7.18 -11.54 9.28
N ALA A 58 7.81 -10.91 8.28
CA ALA A 58 8.14 -9.50 8.26
C ALA A 58 6.92 -8.56 8.32
N GLN A 59 5.85 -8.82 7.56
CA GLN A 59 4.66 -7.95 7.59
C GLN A 59 3.87 -8.08 8.91
N LYS A 60 3.87 -9.27 9.51
CA LYS A 60 3.28 -9.51 10.84
C LYS A 60 4.03 -8.74 11.93
N ALA A 61 5.36 -8.74 11.89
CA ALA A 61 6.20 -7.97 12.79
C ALA A 61 5.95 -6.45 12.64
N ILE A 62 5.94 -5.96 11.39
CA ILE A 62 5.66 -4.55 11.07
C ILE A 62 4.28 -4.13 11.58
N ARG A 63 3.23 -4.93 11.37
CA ARG A 63 1.88 -4.62 11.89
C ARG A 63 1.83 -4.60 13.41
N LYS A 64 2.59 -5.48 14.08
CA LYS A 64 2.64 -5.54 15.55
C LYS A 64 3.36 -4.31 16.11
N ALA A 65 4.45 -3.88 15.48
CA ALA A 65 5.16 -2.63 15.79
C ALA A 65 4.26 -1.40 15.54
N LYS A 66 3.67 -1.27 14.34
CA LYS A 66 2.70 -0.20 14.01
C LYS A 66 1.56 -0.10 15.05
N LYS A 67 1.01 -1.24 15.51
CA LYS A 67 -0.03 -1.27 16.55
C LYS A 67 0.48 -0.90 17.96
N ARG A 68 1.72 -1.25 18.32
CA ARG A 68 2.32 -0.87 19.60
C ARG A 68 2.56 0.63 19.66
N VAL A 69 3.08 1.21 18.59
CA VAL A 69 3.38 2.64 18.52
C VAL A 69 2.08 3.45 18.52
N ALA A 70 1.08 3.06 17.72
CA ALA A 70 -0.23 3.69 17.75
C ALA A 70 -0.87 3.68 19.15
N ARG A 71 -0.66 2.60 19.93
CA ARG A 71 -1.08 2.53 21.34
C ARG A 71 -0.27 3.47 22.23
N LYS A 72 1.06 3.55 22.08
CA LYS A 72 1.93 4.45 22.86
C LYS A 72 1.61 5.92 22.59
N ALA A 73 1.48 6.31 21.33
CA ALA A 73 1.15 7.68 20.94
C ALA A 73 -0.23 8.11 21.44
N LYS A 74 -1.24 7.24 21.33
CA LYS A 74 -2.56 7.50 21.94
C LYS A 74 -2.48 7.67 23.45
N LYS A 75 -1.60 6.93 24.13
CA LYS A 75 -1.39 7.02 25.59
C LYS A 75 -0.64 8.28 26.00
N ARG A 76 0.23 8.81 25.13
CA ARG A 76 1.03 10.03 25.34
C ARG A 76 0.35 11.31 24.84
N GLY A 77 -0.82 11.21 24.21
CA GLY A 77 -1.52 12.38 23.65
C GLY A 77 -0.82 13.01 22.46
N ILE A 78 0.07 12.27 21.79
CA ILE A 78 0.80 12.77 20.62
C ILE A 78 -0.15 12.76 19.42
N THR A 79 -0.52 13.94 18.93
CA THR A 79 -1.34 14.16 17.73
C THR A 79 -0.51 14.52 16.50
N ASP A 80 0.77 14.83 16.67
CA ASP A 80 1.66 15.18 15.56
C ASP A 80 2.03 13.94 14.75
N LYS A 81 1.51 13.88 13.51
CA LYS A 81 1.77 12.82 12.54
C LYS A 81 3.27 12.55 12.31
N PRO A 82 4.17 13.56 12.20
CA PRO A 82 5.59 13.30 11.93
C PRO A 82 6.30 12.56 13.06
N ALA A 83 6.05 12.96 14.31
CA ALA A 83 6.65 12.34 15.50
C ALA A 83 6.17 10.89 15.68
N LEU A 84 4.90 10.64 15.35
CA LEU A 84 4.28 9.31 15.31
C LEU A 84 4.94 8.38 14.29
N VAL A 85 5.26 8.90 13.10
CA VAL A 85 5.90 8.13 12.02
C VAL A 85 7.33 7.75 12.41
N ALA A 86 8.12 8.69 12.95
CA ALA A 86 9.48 8.43 13.41
C ALA A 86 9.56 7.38 14.54
N GLU A 87 8.60 7.42 15.49
CA GLU A 87 8.51 6.42 16.57
C GLU A 87 8.05 5.04 16.05
N VAL A 88 7.24 5.01 14.98
CA VAL A 88 6.84 3.77 14.31
C VAL A 88 8.04 3.13 13.63
N ALA A 89 8.82 3.90 12.91
CA ALA A 89 9.95 3.42 12.14
C ALA A 89 11.05 2.85 13.03
N THR A 90 11.39 3.54 14.12
CA THR A 90 12.35 3.03 15.12
C THR A 90 11.91 1.71 15.73
N GLU A 91 10.65 1.55 16.15
CA GLU A 91 10.14 0.26 16.66
C GLU A 91 10.01 -0.83 15.58
N VAL A 92 9.78 -0.47 14.32
CA VAL A 92 9.71 -1.44 13.22
C VAL A 92 11.09 -1.99 12.89
N VAL A 93 12.09 -1.10 12.81
CA VAL A 93 13.51 -1.44 12.60
C VAL A 93 14.04 -2.34 13.72
N GLU A 94 13.68 -2.09 14.98
CA GLU A 94 14.10 -2.93 16.12
C GLU A 94 13.56 -4.37 16.05
N VAL A 95 12.43 -4.61 15.36
CA VAL A 95 11.77 -5.92 15.40
C VAL A 95 12.18 -6.82 14.23
N LEU A 96 12.46 -6.26 13.05
CA LEU A 96 13.07 -6.99 11.92
C LEU A 96 13.71 -5.98 10.97
N PRO A 97 14.92 -6.24 10.44
CA PRO A 97 15.46 -5.51 9.31
C PRO A 97 14.58 -5.81 8.07
N ALA A 98 13.53 -5.02 7.89
CA ALA A 98 12.61 -5.15 6.78
C ALA A 98 13.08 -4.24 5.63
N ILE A 99 12.98 -4.75 4.40
CA ILE A 99 13.14 -3.93 3.20
C ILE A 99 12.06 -2.85 3.25
N PRO A 100 12.42 -1.56 3.33
CA PRO A 100 11.45 -0.47 3.41
C PRO A 100 10.54 -0.45 2.18
N ASP A 101 9.27 -0.10 2.36
CA ASP A 101 8.35 0.14 1.25
C ASP A 101 8.59 1.56 0.70
N ALA A 102 8.32 1.76 -0.58
CA ALA A 102 8.33 3.03 -1.30
C ALA A 102 7.59 4.14 -0.54
N SER A 103 6.49 3.77 0.13
CA SER A 103 5.71 4.70 0.95
C SER A 103 6.43 5.16 2.22
N ASP A 104 7.32 4.33 2.76
CA ASP A 104 8.14 4.65 3.93
C ASP A 104 9.30 5.60 3.50
N ILE A 105 9.81 5.47 2.26
CA ILE A 105 10.88 6.32 1.70
C ILE A 105 10.35 7.69 1.24
N ALA A 106 9.18 7.74 0.60
CA ALA A 106 8.71 8.93 -0.10
C ALA A 106 8.16 10.04 0.83
N GLY A 107 7.95 9.77 2.13
CA GLY A 107 7.45 10.75 3.11
C GLY A 107 6.06 11.33 2.82
N VAL A 108 5.43 10.92 1.72
CA VAL A 108 4.10 11.34 1.28
C VAL A 108 3.25 10.10 1.10
N SER A 109 2.13 10.04 1.82
CA SER A 109 1.12 9.01 1.61
C SER A 109 0.64 9.08 0.16
N LEU A 110 1.00 8.06 -0.61
CA LEU A 110 0.55 7.83 -1.98
C LEU A 110 -0.97 7.91 -2.13
N THR A 111 -1.67 7.44 -1.11
CA THR A 111 -3.11 7.51 -0.96
C THR A 111 -3.59 8.96 -0.90
N ASP A 112 -2.89 9.82 -0.16
CA ASP A 112 -3.26 11.23 0.03
C ASP A 112 -3.07 12.02 -1.27
N MET A 113 -1.99 11.74 -2.02
CA MET A 113 -1.71 12.39 -3.29
C MET A 113 -2.74 11.98 -4.37
N SER A 114 -3.03 10.68 -4.47
CA SER A 114 -4.05 10.16 -5.38
C SER A 114 -5.43 10.75 -5.07
N HIS A 115 -5.79 10.85 -3.80
CA HIS A 115 -7.05 11.46 -3.36
C HIS A 115 -7.13 12.95 -3.74
N LYS A 116 -6.04 13.72 -3.55
CA LYS A 116 -5.98 15.13 -3.94
C LYS A 116 -6.10 15.33 -5.45
N LEU A 117 -5.45 14.49 -6.26
CA LEU A 117 -5.56 14.55 -7.72
C LEU A 117 -6.98 14.21 -8.19
N GLY A 118 -7.58 13.15 -7.63
CA GLY A 118 -8.97 12.79 -7.92
C GLY A 118 -9.96 13.90 -7.55
N TRP A 119 -9.75 14.55 -6.41
CA TRP A 119 -10.54 15.72 -6.02
C TRP A 119 -10.38 16.88 -7.02
N CYS A 120 -9.15 17.23 -7.43
CA CYS A 120 -8.93 18.28 -8.43
C CYS A 120 -9.62 17.97 -9.77
N MET A 121 -9.56 16.72 -10.24
CA MET A 121 -10.24 16.32 -11.49
C MET A 121 -11.75 16.49 -11.36
N SER A 122 -12.35 16.04 -10.25
CA SER A 122 -13.79 16.16 -10.02
C SER A 122 -14.25 17.62 -9.96
N GLU A 123 -13.49 18.51 -9.30
CA GLU A 123 -13.82 19.94 -9.27
C GLU A 123 -13.76 20.58 -10.67
N LEU A 124 -12.76 20.21 -11.48
CA LEU A 124 -12.64 20.72 -12.84
C LEU A 124 -13.77 20.21 -13.75
N GLU A 125 -14.18 18.95 -13.58
CA GLU A 125 -15.36 18.39 -14.26
C GLU A 125 -16.65 19.11 -13.87
N ASN A 126 -16.84 19.41 -12.58
CA ASN A 126 -17.98 20.19 -12.09
C ASN A 126 -18.00 21.60 -12.70
N ILE A 127 -16.84 22.26 -12.84
CA ILE A 127 -16.73 23.56 -13.51
C ILE A 127 -17.11 23.42 -14.99
N ILE A 128 -16.65 22.38 -15.68
CA ILE A 128 -17.01 22.12 -17.08
C ILE A 128 -18.53 21.93 -17.21
N GLU A 129 -19.15 21.17 -16.31
CA GLU A 129 -20.61 20.98 -16.31
C GLU A 129 -21.36 22.30 -16.05
N PHE A 130 -20.92 23.08 -15.07
CA PHE A 130 -21.48 24.40 -14.75
C PHE A 130 -21.41 25.38 -15.93
N THR A 131 -20.42 25.24 -16.81
CA THR A 131 -20.30 26.09 -18.00
C THR A 131 -21.28 25.73 -19.12
N LYS A 132 -21.97 24.59 -19.03
CA LYS A 132 -22.98 24.16 -20.02
C LYS A 132 -24.37 24.71 -19.68
N ARG A 133 -25.13 25.00 -20.72
CA ARG A 133 -26.56 25.35 -20.66
C ARG A 133 -27.40 24.08 -20.78
N LYS A 134 -28.69 24.18 -20.46
CA LYS A 134 -29.64 23.05 -20.57
C LYS A 134 -29.83 22.54 -22.00
N ASP A 135 -29.60 23.39 -23.01
CA ASP A 135 -29.63 23.04 -24.43
C ASP A 135 -28.30 22.45 -24.94
N GLY A 136 -27.32 22.25 -24.05
CA GLY A 136 -25.97 21.79 -24.40
C GLY A 136 -25.03 22.90 -24.89
N GLY A 137 -25.52 24.14 -25.05
CA GLY A 137 -24.70 25.28 -25.42
C GLY A 137 -23.72 25.69 -24.32
N ILE A 138 -22.65 26.39 -24.67
CA ILE A 138 -21.64 26.84 -23.71
C ILE A 138 -22.01 28.25 -23.21
N ARG A 139 -22.23 28.43 -21.91
CA ARG A 139 -22.53 29.73 -21.28
C ARG A 139 -21.28 30.57 -21.08
N ASN A 140 -20.15 29.95 -20.73
CA ASN A 140 -18.89 30.65 -20.47
C ASN A 140 -17.70 29.88 -21.08
N PRO A 141 -17.39 30.12 -22.36
CA PRO A 141 -16.32 29.41 -23.07
C PRO A 141 -14.94 29.61 -22.45
N LYS A 142 -14.67 30.79 -21.90
CA LYS A 142 -13.38 31.10 -21.27
C LYS A 142 -13.14 30.24 -20.03
N MET A 143 -14.14 30.16 -19.16
CA MET A 143 -14.08 29.33 -17.96
C MET A 143 -13.98 27.84 -18.30
N GLN A 144 -14.73 27.39 -19.30
CA GLN A 144 -14.65 26.01 -19.77
C GLN A 144 -13.26 25.67 -20.30
N MET A 145 -12.66 26.55 -21.11
CA MET A 145 -11.32 26.36 -21.65
C MET A 145 -10.26 26.33 -20.54
N GLN A 146 -10.39 27.18 -19.51
CA GLN A 146 -9.52 27.15 -18.34
C GLN A 146 -9.64 25.85 -17.55
N ALA A 147 -10.86 25.32 -17.38
CA ALA A 147 -11.09 24.06 -16.70
C ALA A 147 -10.51 22.87 -17.48
N ILE A 148 -10.68 22.85 -18.81
CA ILE A 148 -10.08 21.84 -19.69
C ILE A 148 -8.55 21.87 -19.60
N GLU A 149 -7.93 23.05 -19.63
CA GLU A 149 -6.48 23.18 -19.49
C GLU A 149 -6.00 22.77 -18.09
N GLY A 150 -6.77 23.08 -17.05
CA GLY A 150 -6.52 22.57 -15.70
C GLY A 150 -6.54 21.04 -15.67
N LEU A 151 -7.55 20.43 -16.29
CA LEU A 151 -7.71 18.97 -16.33
C LEU A 151 -6.55 18.31 -17.06
N ARG A 152 -6.12 18.87 -18.19
CA ARG A 152 -4.93 18.42 -18.93
C ARG A 152 -3.68 18.39 -18.04
N ARG A 153 -3.42 19.48 -17.30
CA ARG A 153 -2.25 19.56 -16.40
C ARG A 153 -2.34 18.57 -15.24
N THR A 154 -3.53 18.34 -14.70
CA THR A 154 -3.74 17.34 -13.65
C THR A 154 -3.49 15.92 -14.18
N ILE A 155 -3.93 15.62 -15.40
CA ILE A 155 -3.65 14.33 -16.07
C ILE A 155 -2.14 14.18 -16.29
N ASP A 156 -1.46 15.17 -16.87
CA ASP A 156 -0.01 15.14 -17.09
C ASP A 156 0.77 14.90 -15.78
N SER A 157 0.35 15.56 -14.70
CA SER A 157 0.96 15.38 -13.37
C SER A 157 0.71 13.97 -12.83
N THR A 158 -0.49 13.43 -13.04
CA THR A 158 -0.85 12.07 -12.62
C THR A 158 -0.03 11.02 -13.38
N THR A 159 0.15 11.20 -14.69
CA THR A 159 0.97 10.28 -15.51
C THR A 159 2.42 10.25 -15.03
N ARG A 160 3.03 11.42 -14.80
CA ARG A 160 4.40 11.49 -14.28
C ARG A 160 4.54 10.82 -12.91
N LEU A 161 3.57 11.00 -12.03
CA LEU A 161 3.54 10.32 -10.75
C LEU A 161 3.43 8.81 -10.90
N MET A 162 2.59 8.32 -11.82
CA MET A 162 2.49 6.89 -12.11
C MET A 162 3.80 6.31 -12.65
N GLU A 163 4.51 7.04 -13.52
CA GLU A 163 5.84 6.64 -14.01
C GLU A 163 6.85 6.53 -12.87
N MET A 164 6.94 7.55 -12.01
CA MET A 164 7.80 7.51 -10.83
C MET A 164 7.49 6.32 -9.92
N LEU A 165 6.21 5.99 -9.73
CA LEU A 165 5.79 4.85 -8.92
C LEU A 165 6.15 3.52 -9.54
N TRP A 166 6.07 3.41 -10.86
CA TRP A 166 6.52 2.21 -11.56
C TRP A 166 8.03 2.02 -11.46
N ASP A 167 8.81 3.10 -11.54
CA ASP A 167 10.26 3.05 -11.41
C ASP A 167 10.68 2.67 -9.98
N ILE A 168 10.00 3.24 -8.97
CA ILE A 168 10.22 2.83 -7.58
C ILE A 168 9.87 1.35 -7.40
N ARG A 169 8.69 0.90 -7.85
CA ARG A 169 8.26 -0.49 -7.74
C ARG A 169 9.22 -1.46 -8.45
N ARG A 170 9.74 -1.10 -9.62
CA ARG A 170 10.74 -1.90 -10.34
C ARG A 170 12.03 -2.01 -9.54
N THR A 171 12.47 -0.92 -8.95
CA THR A 171 13.67 -0.87 -8.09
C THR A 171 13.49 -1.75 -6.86
N GLU A 172 12.34 -1.69 -6.20
CA GLU A 172 12.02 -2.57 -5.06
C GLU A 172 11.99 -4.05 -5.46
N GLN A 173 11.36 -4.38 -6.58
CA GLN A 173 11.32 -5.75 -7.09
C GLN A 173 12.73 -6.27 -7.39
N PHE A 174 13.58 -5.43 -7.97
CA PHE A 174 14.97 -5.75 -8.24
C PHE A 174 15.76 -5.98 -6.93
N HIS A 175 15.67 -5.07 -5.96
CA HIS A 175 16.32 -5.24 -4.66
C HIS A 175 15.83 -6.50 -3.93
N ARG A 176 14.52 -6.74 -3.91
CA ARG A 176 13.95 -7.96 -3.33
C ARG A 176 14.47 -9.21 -4.02
N ALA A 177 14.59 -9.21 -5.34
CA ALA A 177 15.15 -10.34 -6.08
C ALA A 177 16.62 -10.59 -5.71
N ILE A 178 17.44 -9.54 -5.54
CA ILE A 178 18.82 -9.65 -5.06
C ILE A 178 18.86 -10.27 -3.67
N PHE A 179 18.08 -9.74 -2.72
CA PHE A 179 18.06 -10.25 -1.35
C PHE A 179 17.60 -11.70 -1.27
N ASN A 180 16.57 -12.08 -2.04
CA ASN A 180 16.13 -13.46 -2.11
C ASN A 180 17.27 -14.37 -2.59
N ARG A 181 17.96 -14.00 -3.68
CA ARG A 181 19.10 -14.76 -4.21
C ARG A 181 20.29 -14.84 -3.26
N LEU A 182 20.56 -13.77 -2.51
CA LEU A 182 21.60 -13.77 -1.49
C LEU A 182 21.21 -14.68 -0.32
N SER A 183 19.95 -14.60 0.14
CA SER A 183 19.48 -15.41 1.27
C SER A 183 19.51 -16.92 1.00
N GLU A 184 19.33 -17.32 -0.27
CA GLU A 184 19.51 -18.72 -0.71
C GLU A 184 20.95 -19.22 -0.56
N ARG A 185 21.95 -18.32 -0.58
CA ARG A 185 23.38 -18.65 -0.56
C ARG A 185 24.02 -18.43 0.81
N ASP A 186 23.75 -17.28 1.41
CA ASP A 186 24.34 -16.81 2.65
C ASP A 186 23.34 -15.91 3.40
N PRO A 187 22.54 -16.49 4.31
CA PRO A 187 21.53 -15.75 5.06
C PRO A 187 22.16 -14.79 6.09
N GLU A 188 23.33 -15.11 6.65
CA GLU A 188 24.01 -14.26 7.64
C GLU A 188 24.49 -12.96 7.00
N LEU A 189 25.01 -13.04 5.77
CA LEU A 189 25.40 -11.86 4.99
C LEU A 189 24.20 -10.94 4.70
N VAL A 190 23.01 -11.49 4.46
CA VAL A 190 21.80 -10.67 4.24
C VAL A 190 21.44 -9.89 5.51
N GLU A 191 21.50 -10.51 6.69
CA GLU A 191 21.26 -9.82 7.95
C GLU A 191 22.25 -8.67 8.17
N LEU A 192 23.53 -8.90 7.85
CA LEU A 192 24.58 -7.89 7.96
C LEU A 192 24.36 -6.72 6.99
N ILE A 193 24.05 -6.99 5.72
CA ILE A 193 23.75 -5.95 4.72
C ILE A 193 22.53 -5.12 5.15
N LEU A 194 21.48 -5.76 5.67
CA LEU A 194 20.29 -5.03 6.10
C LEU A 194 20.56 -4.19 7.36
N ALA A 195 21.41 -4.66 8.28
CA ALA A 195 21.87 -3.86 9.41
C ALA A 195 22.67 -2.63 8.95
N ASP A 196 23.61 -2.81 8.01
CA ASP A 196 24.39 -1.71 7.44
C ASP A 196 23.51 -0.71 6.69
N LEU A 197 22.53 -1.17 5.91
CA LEU A 197 21.57 -0.30 5.23
C LEU A 197 20.73 0.50 6.22
N THR A 198 20.36 -0.12 7.35
CA THR A 198 19.63 0.55 8.43
C THR A 198 20.49 1.65 9.05
N GLN A 199 21.76 1.36 9.33
CA GLN A 199 22.70 2.34 9.89
C GLN A 199 22.92 3.49 8.92
N LEU A 200 23.15 3.18 7.64
CA LEU A 200 23.38 4.17 6.60
C LEU A 200 22.14 5.07 6.41
N ASN A 201 20.94 4.49 6.51
CA ASN A 201 19.69 5.23 6.48
C ASN A 201 19.54 6.19 7.67
N ALA A 202 19.93 5.76 8.87
CA ALA A 202 19.96 6.61 10.06
C ALA A 202 20.97 7.77 9.93
N ASP A 203 22.16 7.48 9.40
CA ASP A 203 23.23 8.48 9.19
C ASP A 203 22.85 9.53 8.15
N TRP A 204 22.06 9.14 7.14
CA TRP A 204 21.60 10.04 6.07
C TRP A 204 20.36 10.84 6.45
N GLY A 205 19.81 10.64 7.66
CA GLY A 205 18.61 11.37 8.12
C GLY A 205 17.35 11.06 7.33
N ILE A 206 17.36 9.99 6.53
CA ILE A 206 16.18 9.49 5.83
C ILE A 206 15.38 8.74 6.89
N GLN A 207 14.53 9.48 7.61
CA GLN A 207 13.58 8.88 8.54
C GLN A 207 12.53 8.13 7.71
N LEU A 208 12.76 6.83 7.52
CA LEU A 208 11.72 5.86 7.14
C LEU A 208 10.59 5.87 8.17
#